data_AF-A0A9K3IXK4-F1
#
_entry.id   AF-A0A9K3IXK4-F1
#
_cell.length_a   1.000
_cell.length_b   1.000
_cell.length_c   1.000
_cell.angle_alpha   90.00
_cell.angle_beta   90.00
_cell.angle_gamma   90.00
#
_symmetry.space_group_name_H-M   'P 1'
#
loop_
_entity.id
_entity.type
_entity.pdbx_description
1 polymer ?
#
loop_
_entity_poly.entity_id
_entity_poly.type
_entity_poly.pdbx_seq_one_letter_code
_entity_poly.pdbx_strand_id
1 'polypeptide(L)'
;MTVTNELILPKLITDLSGLNELSEVKIKVIKGNTWVKNLRTLNIDGQRRYGVVGWPDILEAEHISLGDDCFFNWSKTNSKLLVTKLQQS
;
A
#
# COMPACT_ATOMS: atom_id res chain seq x y z
N MET A 1 20.28 3.30 0.44
CA MET A 1 18.84 3.04 0.47
C MET A 1 18.26 3.49 -0.85
N THR A 2 17.70 2.58 -1.64
CA THR A 2 16.99 2.93 -2.87
C THR A 2 15.67 3.57 -2.47
N VAL A 3 15.52 4.88 -2.70
CA VAL A 3 14.23 5.55 -2.49
C VAL A 3 13.33 5.17 -3.65
N THR A 4 12.29 4.38 -3.38
CA THR A 4 11.29 4.01 -4.37
C THR A 4 10.08 4.92 -4.23
N ASN A 5 9.52 5.39 -5.34
CA ASN A 5 8.24 6.12 -5.38
C ASN A 5 7.04 5.16 -5.24
N GLU A 6 7.17 4.17 -4.36
CA GLU A 6 6.24 3.06 -4.17
C GLU A 6 5.99 2.86 -2.68
N LEU A 7 4.77 2.49 -2.31
CA LEU A 7 4.51 1.99 -0.97
C LEU A 7 5.03 0.55 -0.88
N ILE A 8 6.11 0.35 -0.14
CA ILE A 8 6.61 -0.98 0.18
C ILE A 8 5.69 -1.61 1.22
N LEU A 9 5.00 -2.68 0.85
CA LEU A 9 4.10 -3.37 1.77
C LEU A 9 4.91 -4.12 2.85
N PRO A 10 4.49 -4.03 4.14
CA PRO A 10 5.06 -4.82 5.22
C PRO A 10 5.06 -6.32 4.90
N LYS A 11 6.12 -7.04 5.33
CA LYS A 11 6.25 -8.50 5.11
C LYS A 11 5.02 -9.28 5.54
N LEU A 12 4.49 -8.92 6.71
CA LEU A 12 3.40 -9.63 7.33
C LEU A 12 2.15 -9.60 6.45
N ILE A 13 1.91 -8.49 5.77
CA ILE A 13 0.82 -8.36 4.81
C ILE A 13 1.09 -9.27 3.61
N THR A 14 2.31 -9.29 3.07
CA THR A 14 2.65 -10.09 1.88
C THR A 14 2.58 -11.59 2.13
N ASP A 15 3.00 -12.04 3.31
CA ASP A 15 3.07 -13.47 3.65
C ASP A 15 1.68 -14.05 3.97
N LEU A 16 0.77 -13.26 4.54
CA LEU A 16 -0.56 -13.74 4.97
C LEU A 16 -1.63 -13.64 3.88
N SER A 17 -1.41 -12.81 2.87
CA SER A 17 -2.42 -12.35 1.91
C SER A 17 -2.56 -13.18 0.64
N GLY A 18 -1.56 -13.95 0.24
CA GLY A 18 -1.50 -14.53 -1.11
C GLY A 18 -1.20 -13.49 -2.20
N LEU A 19 -0.61 -12.34 -1.83
CA LEU A 19 -0.22 -11.28 -2.78
C LEU A 19 0.75 -11.76 -3.86
N ASN A 20 1.43 -12.89 -3.66
CA ASN A 20 2.29 -13.54 -4.63
C ASN A 20 1.59 -13.99 -5.93
N GLU A 21 0.26 -14.10 -5.90
CA GLU A 21 -0.56 -14.49 -7.05
C GLU A 21 -1.21 -13.27 -7.74
N LEU A 22 -1.04 -12.06 -7.19
CA LEU A 22 -1.72 -10.86 -7.66
C LEU A 22 -0.76 -9.93 -8.41
N SER A 23 -1.18 -9.47 -9.59
CA SER A 23 -0.49 -8.40 -10.34
C SER A 23 -0.92 -7.00 -9.90
N GLU A 24 -2.06 -6.89 -9.21
CA GLU A 24 -2.69 -5.64 -8.81
C GLU A 24 -3.24 -5.71 -7.38
N VAL A 25 -3.40 -4.54 -6.76
CA VAL A 25 -4.04 -4.37 -5.45
C VAL A 25 -5.14 -3.32 -5.53
N LYS A 26 -6.28 -3.62 -4.91
CA LYS A 26 -7.32 -2.62 -4.65
C LYS A 26 -7.01 -1.90 -3.34
N ILE A 27 -6.93 -0.59 -3.38
CA ILE A 27 -6.65 0.27 -2.23
C ILE A 27 -7.88 1.13 -1.97
N LYS A 28 -8.38 1.17 -0.74
CA LYS A 28 -9.44 2.10 -0.34
C LYS A 28 -8.95 3.00 0.75
N VAL A 29 -8.97 4.29 0.47
CA VAL A 29 -8.79 5.31 1.49
C VAL A 29 -10.13 5.54 2.18
N ILE A 30 -10.15 5.43 3.50
CA ILE A 30 -11.35 5.65 4.30
C ILE A 30 -11.69 7.14 4.26
N LYS A 31 -12.96 7.46 3.95
CA LYS A 31 -13.45 8.80 3.55
C LYS A 31 -12.88 9.35 2.23
N GLY A 32 -12.06 8.57 1.53
CA GLY A 32 -11.43 8.92 0.26
C GLY A 32 -11.84 8.02 -0.90
N ASN A 33 -11.03 8.00 -1.96
CA ASN A 33 -11.32 7.21 -3.16
C ASN A 33 -10.93 5.73 -3.03
N THR A 34 -11.31 4.94 -4.04
CA THR A 34 -10.82 3.58 -4.25
C THR A 34 -9.92 3.56 -5.47
N TRP A 35 -8.76 2.95 -5.35
CA TRP A 35 -7.73 2.87 -6.38
C TRP A 35 -7.46 1.42 -6.72
N VAL A 36 -7.11 1.15 -7.96
CA VAL A 36 -6.51 -0.12 -8.39
C VAL A 36 -5.12 0.23 -8.90
N LYS A 37 -4.10 -0.41 -8.33
CA LYS A 37 -2.69 -0.14 -8.64
C LYS A 37 -1.94 -1.44 -8.87
N ASN A 38 -0.95 -1.40 -9.75
CA ASN A 38 -0.07 -2.53 -9.99
C ASN A 38 0.83 -2.81 -8.79
N LEU A 39 1.11 -4.09 -8.58
CA LEU A 39 2.12 -4.57 -7.64
C LEU A 39 3.41 -4.86 -8.40
N ARG A 40 4.52 -4.32 -7.91
CA ARG A 40 5.86 -4.65 -8.39
C ARG A 40 6.56 -5.56 -7.39
N THR A 41 7.12 -6.66 -7.88
CA THR A 41 8.01 -7.48 -7.06
C THR A 41 9.37 -6.82 -6.95
N LEU A 42 9.88 -6.69 -5.74
CA LEU A 42 11.14 -6.07 -5.40
C LEU A 42 12.03 -7.06 -4.65
N ASN A 43 13.34 -6.92 -4.81
CA ASN A 43 14.31 -7.59 -3.96
C ASN A 43 14.95 -6.52 -3.05
N ILE A 44 14.65 -6.57 -1.76
CA ILE A 44 15.17 -5.65 -0.75
C ILE A 44 15.86 -6.51 0.32
N ASP A 45 17.17 -6.32 0.48
CA ASP A 45 18.02 -7.06 1.42
C ASP A 45 17.89 -8.59 1.30
N GLY A 46 17.83 -9.09 0.07
CA GLY A 46 17.68 -10.51 -0.24
C GLY A 46 16.26 -11.06 -0.01
N GLN A 47 15.31 -10.22 0.38
CA GLN A 47 13.92 -10.62 0.61
C GLN A 47 13.02 -10.10 -0.50
N ARG A 48 12.11 -10.97 -0.95
CA ARG A 48 11.03 -10.57 -1.85
C ARG A 48 10.08 -9.63 -1.12
N ARG A 49 9.86 -8.44 -1.69
CA ARG A 49 8.92 -7.42 -1.24
C ARG A 49 7.97 -7.06 -2.37
N TYR A 50 6.86 -6.42 -2.02
CA TYR A 50 5.88 -5.92 -2.97
C TYR A 50 5.73 -4.41 -2.81
N GLY A 51 5.94 -3.68 -3.90
CA GLY A 51 5.74 -2.24 -3.98
C GLY A 51 4.43 -1.93 -4.71
N VAL A 52 3.65 -0.99 -4.18
CA VAL A 52 2.50 -0.42 -4.89
C VAL A 52 3.00 0.69 -5.81
N VAL A 53 2.82 0.52 -7.11
CA VAL A 53 3.20 1.52 -8.13
C VAL A 53 2.25 2.72 -8.09
N GLY A 54 2.80 3.93 -8.23
CA GLY A 54 2.00 5.17 -8.29
C GLY A 54 1.40 5.55 -6.93
N TRP A 55 2.11 5.24 -5.85
CA TRP A 55 1.74 5.66 -4.50
C TRP A 55 1.71 7.18 -4.30
N PRO A 56 2.65 7.99 -4.87
CA PRO A 56 2.60 9.44 -4.76
C PRO A 56 1.28 10.05 -5.26
N ASP A 57 0.71 9.54 -6.36
CA ASP A 57 -0.56 10.02 -6.90
C ASP A 57 -1.71 9.85 -5.89
N ILE A 58 -1.69 8.75 -5.11
CA ILE A 58 -2.68 8.49 -4.06
C ILE A 58 -2.47 9.48 -2.90
N LEU A 59 -1.22 9.71 -2.48
CA LEU A 59 -0.92 10.66 -1.42
C LEU A 59 -1.41 12.07 -1.77
N GLU A 60 -1.15 12.52 -3.00
CA GLU A 60 -1.58 13.83 -3.50
C GLU A 60 -3.11 13.94 -3.54
N ALA A 61 -3.79 12.97 -4.18
CA ALA A 61 -5.24 12.99 -4.36
C ALA A 61 -6.02 12.86 -3.05
N GLU A 62 -5.44 12.23 -2.03
CA GLU A 62 -6.08 11.97 -0.73
C GLU A 62 -5.57 12.93 0.36
N HIS A 63 -4.77 13.94 -0.02
CA HIS A 63 -4.19 14.95 0.84
C HIS A 63 -3.41 14.36 2.03
N ILE A 64 -2.65 13.28 1.79
CA ILE A 64 -1.77 12.65 2.77
C ILE A 64 -0.35 13.19 2.56
N SER A 65 0.17 13.86 3.57
CA SER A 65 1.49 14.50 3.57
C SER A 65 2.50 13.74 4.42
N LEU A 66 3.79 14.02 4.22
CA LEU A 66 4.83 13.52 5.13
C LEU A 66 4.54 14.00 6.56
N GLY A 67 4.61 13.07 7.52
CA GLY A 67 4.28 13.33 8.92
C GLY A 67 2.83 12.98 9.30
N ASP A 68 1.95 12.69 8.34
CA ASP A 68 0.62 12.16 8.63
C ASP A 68 0.68 10.68 9.04
N ASP A 69 -0.05 10.34 10.10
CA ASP A 69 -0.20 8.95 10.52
C ASP A 69 -1.31 8.25 9.73
N CYS A 70 -1.01 7.03 9.26
CA CYS A 70 -1.95 6.19 8.53
C CYS A 70 -2.01 4.77 9.10
N PHE A 71 -3.22 4.24 9.29
CA PHE A 71 -3.42 2.82 9.55
C PHE A 71 -3.65 2.06 8.25
N PHE A 72 -2.94 0.94 8.10
CA PHE A 72 -3.06 0.03 6.97
C PHE A 72 -3.67 -1.29 7.44
N ASN A 73 -4.78 -1.70 6.83
CA ASN A 73 -5.42 -2.99 7.13
C ASN A 73 -5.60 -3.80 5.84
N TRP A 74 -5.09 -5.04 5.85
CA TRP A 74 -5.25 -5.95 4.73
C TRP A 74 -6.46 -6.87 4.94
N SER A 75 -7.41 -6.83 4.00
CA SER A 75 -8.50 -7.79 3.93
C SER A 75 -8.19 -8.88 2.91
N LYS A 76 -7.84 -10.08 3.39
CA LYS A 76 -7.59 -11.25 2.53
C LYS A 76 -8.84 -11.65 1.74
N THR A 77 -10.01 -11.64 2.38
CA THR A 77 -11.28 -12.01 1.75
C THR A 77 -11.61 -11.16 0.52
N ASN A 78 -11.23 -9.89 0.54
CA ASN A 78 -11.53 -8.94 -0.53
C ASN A 78 -10.31 -8.56 -1.36
N SER A 79 -9.15 -9.18 -1.10
CA SER A 79 -7.84 -8.84 -1.68
C SER A 79 -7.61 -7.33 -1.76
N LYS A 80 -7.82 -6.65 -0.63
CA LYS A 80 -7.94 -5.20 -0.56
C LYS A 80 -7.16 -4.62 0.61
N LEU A 81 -6.40 -3.56 0.34
CA LEU A 81 -5.74 -2.73 1.35
C LEU A 81 -6.65 -1.56 1.72
N LEU A 82 -6.97 -1.43 3.00
CA LEU A 82 -7.64 -0.27 3.56
C LEU A 82 -6.59 0.68 4.14
N VAL A 83 -6.74 1.97 3.87
CA VAL A 83 -5.87 3.02 4.37
C VAL A 83 -6.72 4.04 5.11
N THR A 84 -6.42 4.29 6.37
CA THR A 84 -7.12 5.30 7.17
C THR A 84 -6.12 6.37 7.56
N LYS A 85 -6.29 7.58 7.02
CA LYS A 85 -5.57 8.77 7.53
C LYS A 85 -6.11 9.10 8.92
N LEU A 86 -5.23 9.17 9.91
CA LEU A 86 -5.60 9.64 11.24
C LEU A 86 -5.67 11.16 11.23
N GLN A 87 -6.77 11.70 11.76
CA GLN A 87 -6.84 13.12 12.05
C GLN A 87 -6.23 13.31 13.44
N GLN A 88 -5.26 14.21 13.56
CA GLN A 88 -4.86 14.72 14.87
C GLN A 88 -6.04 15.52 15.43
N SER A 89 -6.54 15.08 16.59
CA SER A 89 -7.61 15.73 17.35
C SER A 89 -7.12 17.01 18.03
#